data_AF-A0A1F9K3H1-F1
#
_entry.id   AF-A0A1F9K3H1-F1
#
_cell.length_a   1.000
_cell.length_b   1.000
_cell.length_c   1.000
_cell.angle_alpha   90.00
_cell.angle_beta   90.00
_cell.angle_gamma   90.00
#
_symmetry.space_group_name_H-M   'P 1'
#
loop_
_entity.id
_entity.type
_entity.pdbx_description
1 polymer ?
#
loop_
_entity_poly.entity_id
_entity_poly.type
_entity_poly.pdbx_seq_one_letter_code
_entity_poly.pdbx_strand_id
1 'polypeptide(L)'
;MARRHHDMGGLPAGPVDQTEHALSDWEILADAVNQALGEKKIKRTDEMRRAREDMDSELYRALSYYERWIASMETILTEKKIFTSEEIDRKVAAFEKKWGEP
;
A
#
# COMPACT_ATOMS: atom_id res chain seq x y z
N MET A 1 -1.45 18.63 18.92
CA MET A 1 -1.48 18.06 17.56
C MET A 1 -2.88 17.55 17.28
N ALA A 2 -3.38 17.66 16.05
CA ALA A 2 -4.62 17.00 15.67
C ALA A 2 -4.41 15.48 15.61
N ARG A 3 -5.44 14.70 15.97
CA ARG A 3 -5.44 13.23 15.86
C ARG A 3 -5.25 12.83 14.40
N ARG A 4 -4.40 11.84 14.13
CA ARG A 4 -4.19 11.27 12.79
C ARG A 4 -5.24 10.18 12.49
N HIS A 5 -5.53 9.95 11.21
CA HIS A 5 -6.62 9.07 10.78
C HIS A 5 -6.49 7.60 11.21
N HIS A 6 -5.28 7.12 11.49
CA HIS A 6 -5.05 5.75 11.95
C HIS A 6 -5.32 5.57 13.46
N ASP A 7 -5.35 6.66 14.23
CA ASP A 7 -5.54 6.65 15.68
C ASP A 7 -7.04 6.61 16.03
N MET A 8 -7.67 5.48 15.68
CA MET A 8 -9.12 5.27 15.82
C MET A 8 -9.52 4.67 17.17
N GLY A 9 -8.56 4.38 18.05
CA GLY A 9 -8.81 3.72 19.33
C GLY A 9 -9.78 4.50 20.21
N GLY A 10 -10.83 3.83 20.69
CA GLY A 10 -11.84 4.42 21.57
C GLY A 10 -12.92 5.25 20.87
N LEU A 11 -12.93 5.30 19.53
CA LEU A 11 -14.01 5.93 18.78
C LEU A 11 -15.22 5.00 18.63
N PRO A 12 -16.45 5.54 18.59
CA PRO A 12 -17.63 4.76 18.24
C PRO A 12 -17.45 4.10 16.86
N ALA A 13 -17.81 2.83 16.77
CA ALA A 13 -17.82 2.07 15.53
C ALA A 13 -19.11 1.25 15.43
N GLY A 14 -19.45 0.86 14.20
CA GLY A 14 -20.54 -0.08 13.95
C GLY A 14 -20.14 -1.53 14.22
N PRO A 15 -21.04 -2.50 13.99
CA PRO A 15 -20.68 -3.92 14.00
C PRO A 15 -19.56 -4.20 12.98
N VAL A 16 -18.70 -5.15 13.30
CA VAL A 16 -17.61 -5.60 12.41
C VAL A 16 -18.16 -6.58 11.40
N ASP A 17 -17.83 -6.38 10.13
CA ASP A 17 -18.01 -7.40 9.10
C ASP A 17 -16.96 -8.51 9.29
N GLN A 18 -17.42 -9.74 9.51
CA GLN A 18 -16.58 -10.92 9.74
C GLN A 18 -16.63 -11.91 8.57
N THR A 19 -17.20 -11.50 7.43
CA THR A 19 -17.19 -12.33 6.23
C THR A 19 -15.76 -12.60 5.79
N GLU A 20 -15.52 -13.80 5.26
CA GLU A 20 -14.20 -14.18 4.79
C GLU A 20 -13.88 -13.45 3.49
N HIS A 21 -12.73 -12.78 3.45
CA HIS A 21 -12.20 -12.16 2.24
C HIS A 21 -11.34 -13.16 1.49
N ALA A 22 -11.79 -13.60 0.33
CA ALA A 22 -10.99 -14.44 -0.55
C ALA A 22 -9.88 -13.59 -1.18
N LEU A 23 -8.62 -13.94 -0.89
CA LEU A 23 -7.47 -13.25 -1.47
C LEU A 23 -7.40 -13.50 -2.98
N SER A 24 -7.23 -12.42 -3.71
CA SER A 24 -6.91 -12.44 -5.13
C SER A 24 -5.40 -12.63 -5.36
N ASP A 25 -5.03 -13.12 -6.53
CA ASP A 25 -3.62 -13.45 -6.85
C ASP A 25 -2.68 -12.25 -6.67
N TRP A 26 -3.16 -11.04 -6.99
CA TRP A 26 -2.35 -9.83 -6.84
C TRP A 26 -2.15 -9.42 -5.38
N GLU A 27 -3.10 -9.71 -4.47
CA GLU A 27 -2.96 -9.43 -3.05
C GLU A 27 -1.88 -10.33 -2.43
N ILE A 28 -1.86 -11.60 -2.83
CA ILE A 28 -0.81 -12.55 -2.45
C ILE A 28 0.55 -12.07 -2.96
N LEU A 29 0.60 -11.62 -4.21
CA LEU A 29 1.83 -11.07 -4.80
C LEU A 29 2.30 -9.81 -4.07
N ALA A 30 1.38 -8.89 -3.72
CA ALA A 30 1.70 -7.67 -2.99
C ALA A 30 2.30 -7.97 -1.61
N ASP A 31 1.74 -8.95 -0.89
CA ASP A 31 2.32 -9.42 0.38
C ASP A 31 3.72 -10.02 0.16
N ALA A 32 3.87 -10.92 -0.81
CA ALA A 32 5.15 -11.56 -1.10
C ALA A 32 6.25 -10.54 -1.45
N VAL A 33 5.94 -9.51 -2.24
CA VAL A 33 6.88 -8.42 -2.54
C VAL A 33 7.22 -7.63 -1.29
N ASN A 34 6.22 -7.26 -0.47
CA ASN A 34 6.45 -6.58 0.79
C ASN A 34 7.37 -7.40 1.71
N GLN A 35 7.19 -8.71 1.80
CA GLN A 35 8.03 -9.59 2.61
C GLN A 35 9.46 -9.64 2.05
N ALA A 36 9.63 -9.85 0.75
CA ALA A 36 10.93 -9.91 0.09
C ALA A 36 11.74 -8.59 0.25
N LEU A 37 11.09 -7.42 0.18
CA LEU A 37 11.73 -6.13 0.44
C LEU A 37 12.19 -6.01 1.90
N GLY A 38 11.44 -6.60 2.85
CA GLY A 38 11.80 -6.64 4.26
C GLY A 38 13.01 -7.53 4.53
N GLU A 39 13.00 -8.74 3.98
CA GLU A 39 14.12 -9.70 4.10
C GLU A 39 15.43 -9.12 3.53
N LYS A 40 15.33 -8.41 2.40
CA LYS A 40 16.46 -7.70 1.78
C LYS A 40 16.86 -6.40 2.50
N LYS A 41 16.19 -6.05 3.60
CA LYS A 41 16.42 -4.82 4.39
C LYS A 41 16.25 -3.54 3.58
N ILE A 42 15.48 -3.59 2.48
CA ILE A 42 15.15 -2.42 1.65
C ILE A 42 14.13 -1.55 2.36
N LYS A 43 13.23 -2.14 3.16
CA LYS A 43 12.25 -1.46 4.00
C LYS A 43 12.15 -2.10 5.38
N ARG A 44 11.70 -1.32 6.36
CA ARG A 44 11.32 -1.78 7.71
C ARG A 44 9.81 -1.64 7.91
N THR A 45 9.29 -2.36 8.91
CA THR A 45 7.86 -2.30 9.25
C THR A 45 7.42 -0.91 9.66
N ASP A 46 8.26 -0.15 10.38
CA ASP A 46 7.91 1.21 10.83
C ASP A 46 7.88 2.21 9.66
N GLU A 47 8.71 2.00 8.63
CA GLU A 47 8.65 2.80 7.40
C GLU A 47 7.32 2.57 6.65
N MET A 48 6.87 1.31 6.59
CA MET A 48 5.55 0.95 6.02
C MET A 48 4.39 1.54 6.81
N ARG A 49 4.47 1.54 8.15
CA ARG A 49 3.47 2.19 9.00
C ARG A 49 3.41 3.68 8.71
N ARG A 50 4.56 4.36 8.81
CA ARG A 50 4.68 5.80 8.51
C ARG A 50 4.08 6.13 7.14
N ALA A 51 4.48 5.41 6.08
CA ALA A 51 3.98 5.68 4.72
C ALA A 51 2.44 5.55 4.61
N ARG A 52 1.83 4.53 5.22
CA ARG A 52 0.36 4.38 5.23
C ARG A 52 -0.36 5.41 6.11
N GLU A 53 0.28 5.79 7.21
CA GLU A 53 -0.29 6.66 8.25
C GLU A 53 -0.11 8.15 7.96
N ASP A 54 0.80 8.49 7.04
CA ASP A 54 0.99 9.83 6.47
C ASP A 54 0.20 10.02 5.16
N MET A 55 -0.42 8.97 4.63
CA MET A 55 -1.26 9.02 3.44
C MET A 55 -2.43 10.00 3.66
N ASP A 56 -2.87 10.66 2.58
CA ASP A 56 -4.07 11.49 2.67
C ASP A 56 -5.25 10.68 3.22
N SER A 57 -6.02 11.31 4.10
CA SER A 57 -7.08 10.66 4.88
C SER A 57 -8.20 10.13 3.99
N GLU A 58 -8.53 10.84 2.90
CA GLU A 58 -9.52 10.42 1.92
C GLU A 58 -8.99 9.26 1.08
N LEU A 59 -7.77 9.38 0.57
CA LEU A 59 -7.12 8.31 -0.17
C LEU A 59 -6.99 7.03 0.65
N TYR A 60 -6.58 7.14 1.92
CA TYR A 60 -6.50 6.01 2.84
C TYR A 60 -7.83 5.27 2.92
N ARG A 61 -8.97 5.98 3.04
CA ARG A 61 -10.29 5.36 3.11
C ARG A 61 -10.74 4.76 1.79
N ALA A 62 -10.35 5.35 0.66
CA ALA A 62 -10.72 4.88 -0.68
C ALA A 62 -10.01 3.59 -1.08
N LEU A 63 -8.74 3.41 -0.67
CA LEU A 63 -7.97 2.22 -0.99
C LEU A 63 -8.33 1.03 -0.10
N SER A 64 -8.34 -0.16 -0.67
CA SER A 64 -8.39 -1.44 0.04
C SER A 64 -7.09 -1.71 0.82
N TYR A 65 -7.10 -2.76 1.65
CA TYR A 65 -5.99 -3.06 2.55
C TYR A 65 -4.65 -3.25 1.81
N TYR A 66 -4.63 -4.07 0.77
CA TYR A 66 -3.40 -4.34 0.01
C TYR A 66 -3.04 -3.23 -0.98
N GLU A 67 -4.01 -2.45 -1.47
CA GLU A 67 -3.70 -1.24 -2.26
C GLU A 67 -2.93 -0.21 -1.41
N ARG A 68 -3.31 -0.02 -0.14
CA ARG A 68 -2.52 0.83 0.78
C ARG A 68 -1.10 0.33 0.97
N TRP A 69 -0.89 -0.99 0.94
CA TRP A 69 0.45 -1.57 1.01
C TRP A 69 1.26 -1.26 -0.25
N ILE A 70 0.68 -1.45 -1.43
CA ILE A 70 1.34 -1.15 -2.71
C ILE A 70 1.74 0.33 -2.78
N ALA A 71 0.81 1.25 -2.52
CA ALA A 71 1.09 2.68 -2.53
C ALA A 71 2.18 3.09 -1.52
N SER A 72 2.24 2.41 -0.38
CA SER A 72 3.27 2.65 0.63
C SER A 72 4.63 2.09 0.25
N MET A 73 4.68 0.93 -0.39
CA MET A 73 5.91 0.38 -0.95
C MET A 73 6.47 1.31 -2.02
N GLU A 74 5.62 1.78 -2.95
CA GLU A 74 5.99 2.76 -3.96
C GLU A 74 6.57 4.03 -3.32
N THR A 75 5.88 4.61 -2.33
CA THR A 75 6.37 5.77 -1.57
C THR A 75 7.77 5.55 -1.02
N ILE A 76 8.01 4.42 -0.34
CA ILE A 76 9.31 4.10 0.28
C ILE A 76 10.40 3.90 -0.79
N LEU A 77 10.09 3.19 -1.87
CA LEU A 77 11.06 2.90 -2.93
C LEU A 77 11.48 4.18 -3.67
N THR A 78 10.53 5.11 -3.89
CA THR A 78 10.78 6.41 -4.48
C THR A 78 11.56 7.34 -3.55
N GLU A 79 11.19 7.41 -2.26
CA GLU A 79 11.96 8.16 -1.25
C GLU A 79 13.42 7.70 -1.15
N LYS A 80 13.65 6.39 -1.28
CA LYS A 80 14.99 5.78 -1.27
C LYS A 80 15.70 5.84 -2.63
N LYS A 81 15.07 6.43 -3.64
CA LYS A 81 15.61 6.60 -5.00
C LYS A 81 15.98 5.27 -5.67
N ILE A 82 15.27 4.19 -5.29
CA ILE A 82 15.39 2.89 -5.96
C ILE A 82 14.64 2.92 -7.28
N PHE A 83 13.51 3.63 -7.30
CA PHE A 83 12.76 3.97 -8.51
C PHE A 83 12.47 5.48 -8.53
N THR A 84 12.17 5.99 -9.72
CA THR A 84 11.45 7.26 -9.87
C THR A 84 9.98 7.00 -10.23
N SER A 85 9.10 7.96 -9.95
CA SER A 85 7.69 7.86 -10.36
C SER A 85 7.55 7.67 -11.88
N GLU A 86 8.40 8.32 -12.67
CA GLU A 86 8.38 8.16 -14.12
C GLU A 86 8.80 6.76 -14.59
N GLU A 87 9.68 6.07 -13.84
CA GLU A 87 10.02 4.67 -14.14
C GLU A 87 8.83 3.74 -13.90
N ILE A 88 8.08 3.99 -12.82
CA ILE A 88 6.88 3.24 -12.47
C ILE A 88 5.80 3.50 -13.51
N ASP A 89 5.49 4.76 -13.81
CA ASP A 89 4.47 5.15 -14.80
C ASP A 89 4.75 4.56 -16.18
N ARG A 90 6.01 4.62 -16.64
CA ARG A 90 6.41 4.00 -17.91
C ARG A 90 6.17 2.50 -17.90
N LYS A 91 6.38 1.83 -16.75
CA LYS A 91 6.19 0.40 -16.63
C LYS A 91 4.71 0.02 -16.61
N VAL A 92 3.88 0.79 -15.91
CA VAL A 92 2.41 0.65 -15.90
C VAL A 92 1.86 0.79 -17.32
N ALA A 93 2.18 1.87 -18.03
CA ALA A 93 1.74 2.08 -19.41
C ALA A 93 2.19 0.96 -20.37
N ALA A 94 3.39 0.39 -20.14
CA ALA A 94 3.87 -0.75 -20.92
C ALA A 94 3.07 -2.04 -20.64
N PHE A 95 2.63 -2.26 -19.40
CA PHE A 95 1.77 -3.38 -19.04
C PHE A 95 0.36 -3.22 -19.60
N GLU A 96 -0.24 -2.03 -19.51
CA GLU A 96 -1.53 -1.71 -20.11
C GLU A 96 -1.55 -1.99 -21.61
N LYS A 97 -0.49 -1.57 -22.33
CA LYS A 97 -0.36 -1.85 -23.77
C LYS A 97 -0.23 -3.34 -24.08
N LYS A 98 0.44 -4.10 -23.21
CA LYS A 98 0.74 -5.52 -23.43
C LYS A 98 -0.46 -6.42 -23.11
N TRP A 99 -1.23 -6.07 -22.08
CA TRP A 99 -2.25 -6.93 -21.51
C TRP A 99 -3.67 -6.40 -21.68
N GLY A 100 -3.86 -5.11 -21.99
CA GLY A 100 -5.16 -4.51 -22.28
C GLY A 100 -6.04 -4.41 -21.04
N GLU A 101 -5.84 -3.33 -20.27
CA GLU A 101 -6.35 -3.10 -18.90
C GLU A 101 -5.90 -4.17 -17.87
N PRO A 102 -5.80 -3.80 -16.56
CA PRO A 102 -5.50 -4.77 -15.50
C PRO A 102 -6.51 -5.93 -15.43
#